data_AF-A0A7X6QLX2-F1
#
_entry.id   AF-A0A7X6QLX2-F1
#
_cell.length_a   1.000
_cell.length_b   1.000
_cell.length_c   1.000
_cell.angle_alpha   90.00
_cell.angle_beta   90.00
_cell.angle_gamma   90.00
#
_symmetry.space_group_name_H-M   'P 1'
#
loop_
_entity.id
_entity.type
_entity.pdbx_description
1 polymer ?
#
loop_
_entity_poly.entity_id
_entity_poly.type
_entity_poly.pdbx_seq_one_letter_code
_entity_poly.pdbx_strand_id
1 'polypeptide(L)'
;MKKIGILSDTHDYWDKRYIPYLEVCDEIWHAGDIGSVVLTQRLEAIRPLRAVYGNCDGYPLRYNYGSYLFFELEQIKVLMTHIGGYPG
;
A
#
# COMPACT_ATOMS: atom_id res chain seq x y z
N MET A 1 19.31 3.18 -4.23
CA MET A 1 18.44 2.12 -3.70
C MET A 1 17.33 2.80 -2.95
N LYS A 2 16.13 2.79 -3.53
CA LYS A 2 14.94 3.34 -2.90
C LYS A 2 14.57 2.51 -1.68
N LYS A 3 14.22 3.16 -0.60
CA LYS A 3 13.72 2.53 0.61
C LYS A 3 12.20 2.53 0.59
N ILE A 4 11.60 1.34 0.68
CA ILE A 4 10.16 1.15 0.54
C ILE A 4 9.57 0.76 1.88
N GLY A 5 8.55 1.51 2.34
CA GLY A 5 7.72 1.11 3.47
C GLY A 5 6.55 0.27 2.98
N ILE A 6 6.43 -0.98 3.43
CA ILE A 6 5.35 -1.88 3.00
C ILE A 6 4.38 -2.11 4.16
N LEU A 7 3.09 -1.96 3.89
CA LEU A 7 1.98 -2.21 4.80
C LEU A 7 0.97 -3.18 4.14
N SER A 8 0.16 -3.82 4.97
CA SER A 8 -0.98 -4.66 4.57
C SER A 8 -1.92 -4.79 5.77
N ASP A 9 -3.17 -5.17 5.53
CA ASP A 9 -4.11 -5.62 6.57
C ASP A 9 -4.29 -4.61 7.71
N THR A 10 -4.24 -3.32 7.37
CA THR A 10 -4.36 -2.25 8.36
C THR A 10 -5.79 -2.12 8.87
N HIS A 11 -6.81 -2.49 8.09
CA HIS A 11 -8.21 -2.50 8.52
C HIS A 11 -8.65 -1.18 9.19
N ASP A 12 -8.28 -0.04 8.56
CA ASP A 12 -8.52 1.33 9.01
C ASP A 12 -7.79 1.73 10.31
N TYR A 13 -6.89 0.89 10.81
CA TYR A 13 -6.09 1.18 11.99
C TYR A 13 -4.96 2.18 11.67
N TRP A 14 -4.87 3.23 12.50
CA TRP A 14 -3.74 4.14 12.47
C TRP A 14 -2.79 3.89 13.63
N ASP A 15 -1.54 3.54 13.30
CA ASP A 15 -0.46 3.48 14.26
C ASP A 15 0.38 4.76 14.25
N LYS A 16 0.64 5.34 15.43
CA LYS A 16 1.55 6.50 15.56
C LYS A 16 2.97 6.18 15.10
N ARG A 17 3.36 4.91 15.13
CA ARG A 17 4.67 4.43 14.66
C ARG A 17 4.85 4.58 13.14
N TYR A 18 3.77 4.71 12.36
CA TYR A 18 3.88 4.88 10.91
C TYR A 18 4.72 6.10 10.53
N ILE A 19 4.58 7.21 11.23
CA ILE A 19 5.31 8.44 10.92
C ILE A 19 6.84 8.23 10.96
N PRO A 20 7.46 7.89 12.12
CA PRO A 20 8.92 7.77 12.17
C PRO A 20 9.50 6.66 11.28
N TYR A 21 8.72 5.61 10.96
CA TYR A 21 9.20 4.54 10.09
C TYR A 21 9.00 4.82 8.59
N LEU A 22 7.94 5.53 8.20
CA LEU A 22 7.63 5.79 6.79
C LEU A 22 8.22 7.11 6.30
N GLU A 23 8.48 8.09 7.17
CA GLU A 23 9.12 9.35 6.78
C GLU A 23 10.53 9.15 6.20
N VAL A 24 11.26 8.14 6.68
CA VAL A 24 12.60 7.79 6.19
C VAL A 24 12.58 6.94 4.92
N CYS A 25 11.40 6.58 4.41
CA CYS A 25 11.22 5.84 3.16
C CYS A 25 10.99 6.80 1.98
N ASP A 26 11.28 6.34 0.77
CA ASP A 26 11.03 7.07 -0.48
C ASP A 26 9.60 6.87 -1.00
N GLU A 27 9.02 5.69 -0.79
CA GLU A 27 7.65 5.34 -1.19
C GLU A 27 6.99 4.44 -0.14
N ILE A 28 5.66 4.51 -0.06
CA ILE A 28 4.81 3.62 0.75
C ILE A 28 4.03 2.71 -0.18
N TRP A 29 4.06 1.40 0.06
CA TRP A 29 3.24 0.42 -0.66
C TRP A 29 2.26 -0.24 0.30
N HIS A 30 0.98 -0.32 -0.08
CA HIS A 30 -0.05 -1.02 0.71
C HIS A 30 -0.64 -2.20 -0.09
N ALA A 31 -0.49 -3.41 0.44
CA ALA A 31 -0.87 -4.66 -0.23
C ALA A 31 -2.34 -5.08 -0.01
N GLY A 32 -3.25 -4.11 0.12
CA GLY A 32 -4.68 -4.35 0.36
C GLY A 32 -5.08 -4.49 1.82
N ASP A 33 -6.38 -4.64 2.03
CA ASP A 33 -7.06 -4.61 3.33
C ASP A 33 -6.76 -3.32 4.11
N ILE A 34 -7.00 -2.19 3.43
CA ILE A 34 -6.71 -0.84 3.92
C ILE A 34 -7.80 -0.36 4.88
N GLY A 35 -9.07 -0.61 4.58
CA GLY A 35 -10.24 -0.24 5.38
C GLY A 35 -10.89 1.10 4.99
N SER A 36 -10.13 2.18 4.77
CA SER A 36 -10.72 3.47 4.37
C SER A 36 -9.87 4.35 3.47
N VAL A 37 -10.53 5.27 2.75
CA VAL A 37 -9.88 6.34 1.96
C VAL A 37 -9.19 7.36 2.86
N VAL A 38 -9.68 7.55 4.10
CA VAL A 38 -9.04 8.47 5.04
C VAL A 38 -7.65 7.95 5.42
N LEU A 39 -7.50 6.63 5.59
CA LEU A 39 -6.20 6.04 5.85
C LEU A 39 -5.23 6.25 4.67
N THR A 40 -5.68 6.05 3.42
CA THR A 40 -4.81 6.27 2.26
C THR A 40 -4.38 7.73 2.12
N GLN A 41 -5.28 8.68 2.33
CA GLN A 41 -4.96 10.11 2.34
C GLN A 41 -3.90 10.47 3.40
N ARG A 42 -3.99 9.86 4.58
CA ARG A 42 -3.02 10.09 5.66
C ARG A 42 -1.64 9.49 5.33
N LEU A 43 -1.60 8.34 4.65
CA LEU A 43 -0.36 7.74 4.16
C LEU A 43 0.26 8.55 3.02
N GLU A 44 -0.56 9.00 2.06
CA GLU A 44 -0.16 9.84 0.93
C GLU A 44 0.40 11.19 1.36
N ALA A 45 -0.06 11.72 2.50
CA ALA A 45 0.48 12.93 3.10
C ALA A 45 1.90 12.76 3.66
N ILE A 46 2.35 11.53 3.92
CA ILE A 46 3.71 11.23 4.42
C ILE A 46 4.67 11.05 3.23
N ARG A 47 4.33 10.15 2.29
CA ARG A 47 5.13 9.80 1.11
C ARG A 47 4.23 9.31 -0.03
N PRO A 48 4.73 9.27 -1.29
CA PRO A 48 3.98 8.69 -2.41
C PRO A 48 3.48 7.27 -2.09
N LEU A 49 2.16 7.07 -2.24
CA LEU A 49 1.51 5.79 -1.97
C LEU A 49 1.26 5.02 -3.27
N ARG A 50 1.58 3.73 -3.26
CA ARG A 50 1.07 2.73 -4.20
C ARG A 50 0.21 1.76 -3.43
N ALA A 51 -0.97 1.42 -3.94
CA ALA A 51 -1.82 0.45 -3.27
C ALA A 51 -2.61 -0.41 -4.25
N VAL A 52 -3.00 -1.57 -3.74
CA VAL A 52 -4.06 -2.43 -4.29
C VAL A 52 -5.16 -2.56 -3.25
N TYR A 53 -6.37 -2.87 -3.67
CA TYR A 53 -7.44 -3.18 -2.70
C TYR A 53 -7.37 -4.65 -2.24
N GLY A 54 -7.88 -4.90 -1.04
CA GLY A 54 -8.11 -6.24 -0.48
C GLY A 54 -9.58 -6.60 -0.32
N ASN A 55 -9.83 -7.63 0.49
CA ASN A 55 -11.15 -8.17 0.78
C ASN A 55 -12.05 -7.15 1.48
N CYS A 56 -11.55 -6.45 2.51
CA CYS A 56 -12.36 -5.56 3.33
C CYS A 56 -12.59 -4.16 2.69
N ASP A 57 -11.92 -3.88 1.58
CA ASP A 57 -11.93 -2.57 0.96
C ASP A 57 -13.21 -2.35 0.13
N GLY A 58 -13.96 -1.30 0.47
CA GLY A 58 -15.22 -0.93 -0.18
C GLY A 58 -15.06 -0.18 -1.51
N TYR A 59 -16.20 0.16 -2.13
CA TYR A 59 -16.27 0.85 -3.43
C TYR A 59 -15.33 2.06 -3.57
N PRO A 60 -15.22 2.98 -2.58
CA PRO A 60 -14.35 4.14 -2.72
C PRO A 60 -12.86 3.78 -2.92
N LEU A 61 -12.38 2.72 -2.26
CA LEU A 61 -11.01 2.26 -2.43
C LEU A 61 -10.83 1.46 -3.73
N ARG A 62 -11.79 0.60 -4.07
CA ARG A 62 -11.76 -0.17 -5.33
C ARG A 62 -11.92 0.69 -6.59
N TYR A 63 -12.45 1.91 -6.46
CA TYR A 63 -12.48 2.89 -7.54
C TYR A 63 -11.10 3.50 -7.80
N ASN A 64 -10.32 3.73 -6.73
CA ASN A 64 -9.02 4.39 -6.80
C ASN A 64 -7.85 3.41 -7.02
N TYR A 65 -7.98 2.18 -6.54
CA TYR A 65 -6.93 1.17 -6.58
C TYR A 65 -7.41 -0.08 -7.34
N GLY A 66 -6.51 -0.72 -8.07
CA GLY A 66 -6.79 -1.99 -8.75
C GLY A 66 -6.56 -3.19 -7.83
N SER A 67 -6.96 -4.39 -8.27
CA SER A 67 -6.59 -5.66 -7.61
C SER A 67 -5.12 -6.02 -7.85
N TYR A 68 -4.57 -5.58 -8.98
CA TYR A 68 -3.18 -5.76 -9.36
C TYR A 68 -2.55 -4.43 -9.67
N LEU A 69 -1.28 -4.27 -9.27
CA LEU A 69 -0.44 -3.15 -9.66
C LEU A 69 0.89 -3.69 -10.19
N PHE A 70 1.19 -3.37 -11.45
CA PHE A 70 2.44 -3.72 -12.11
C PHE A 70 3.24 -2.45 -12.37
N PHE A 71 4.50 -2.45 -11.98
CA PHE A 71 5.39 -1.32 -12.21
C PHE A 71 6.86 -1.74 -12.19
N GLU A 72 7.73 -0.85 -12.66
CA GLU A 72 9.18 -1.01 -12.58
C GLU A 72 9.75 0.03 -11.62
N LEU A 73 10.65 -0.41 -10.74
CA LEU A 73 11.40 0.47 -9.84
C LEU A 73 12.85 0.03 -9.80
N GLU A 74 13.78 0.95 -10.11
CA GLU A 74 15.22 0.65 -10.17
C GLU A 74 15.53 -0.62 -11.00
N GLN A 75 14.90 -0.76 -12.19
CA GLN A 75 15.02 -1.90 -13.11
C GLN A 75 14.45 -3.23 -12.57
N ILE A 76 13.79 -3.21 -11.41
CA ILE A 76 13.09 -4.37 -10.84
C ILE A 76 11.62 -4.29 -11.22
N LYS A 77 11.11 -5.36 -11.84
CA LYS A 77 9.68 -5.51 -12.11
C LYS A 77 8.98 -5.97 -10.83
N VAL A 78 7.98 -5.22 -10.42
CA VAL A 78 7.19 -5.48 -9.22
C VAL A 78 5.75 -5.75 -9.64
N LEU A 79 5.21 -6.86 -9.13
CA LEU A 79 3.79 -7.15 -9.12
C LEU A 79 3.32 -7.10 -7.66
N MET A 80 2.33 -6.26 -7.39
CA MET A 80 1.65 -6.21 -6.11
C MET A 80 0.19 -6.61 -6.29
N THR A 81 -0.29 -7.50 -5.43
CA THR A 81 -1.70 -7.92 -5.31
C THR A 81 -1.97 -8.27 -3.86
N HIS A 82 -3.22 -8.10 -3.43
CA HIS A 82 -3.68 -8.71 -2.19
C HIS A 82 -3.81 -10.23 -2.40
N ILE A 83 -3.32 -11.03 -1.44
CA ILE A 83 -3.21 -12.51 -1.53
C ILE A 83 -2.44 -12.96 -2.79
N GLY A 84 -1.11 -12.91 -2.72
CA GLY A 84 -0.23 -13.31 -3.84
C GLY A 84 -0.20 -14.81 -4.17
N GLY A 85 -0.86 -15.66 -3.38
CA GLY A 85 -0.74 -17.11 -3.48
C GLY A 85 0.61 -17.62 -2.96
N TYR A 86 0.84 -18.94 -3.09
CA TYR A 86 2.12 -19.54 -2.75
C TYR A 86 3.02 -19.56 -3.99
N PRO A 87 4.27 -19.07 -3.90
CA PRO A 87 5.27 -19.42 -4.88
C PRO A 87 5.50 -20.93 -4.75
N GLY A 88 5.09 -21.68 -5.78
CA GLY A 88 5.22 -23.14 -5.82
C GLY A 88 6.67 -23.61 -5.75
#